data_AF-A0AAV7ML32-F1
#
_entry.id   AF-A0AAV7ML32-F1
#
_cell.length_a   1.000
_cell.length_b   1.000
_cell.length_c   1.000
_cell.angle_alpha   90.00
_cell.angle_beta   90.00
_cell.angle_gamma   90.00
#
_symmetry.space_group_name_H-M   'P 1'
#
loop_
_entity.id
_entity.type
_entity.pdbx_description
1 polymer ?
#
loop_
_entity_poly.entity_id
_entity_poly.type
_entity_poly.pdbx_seq_one_letter_code
_entity_poly.pdbx_strand_id
1 'polypeptide(L)'
;MEFDDNREALLGDLFSKNITRSKTQSTNMTNKDGLKVKFMALEKLKKQELAKWWDGATLKKYMENKRIPRGLRILIFPNFEDLEADLLQEWEEGLHEASYKMMNILVTNSKRKVKKLREEINRLEKEIKELNLMAATQKSYEILKKELSCYQLYLKDKKTEENQSR
;
A
#
# COMPACT_ATOMS: atom_id res chain seq x y z
N MET A 1 4.70 45.99 -47.32
CA MET A 1 4.55 46.39 -45.91
C MET A 1 3.06 46.53 -45.68
N GLU A 2 2.41 45.44 -45.30
CA GLU A 2 1.06 45.46 -44.73
C GLU A 2 0.82 44.14 -44.00
N PHE A 3 0.11 44.25 -42.90
CA PHE A 3 0.00 43.35 -41.76
C PHE A 3 -0.80 42.09 -42.07
N ASP A 4 -0.46 40.98 -41.40
CA ASP A 4 -1.41 39.88 -41.22
C ASP A 4 -1.37 39.39 -39.75
N ASP A 5 -1.82 40.27 -38.86
CA ASP A 5 -2.05 40.10 -37.41
C ASP A 5 -3.26 39.20 -37.10
N ASN A 6 -3.51 38.16 -37.91
CA ASN A 6 -4.70 37.31 -37.76
C ASN A 6 -4.41 35.83 -37.46
N ARG A 7 -3.13 35.45 -37.28
CA ARG A 7 -2.75 34.09 -36.88
C ARG A 7 -2.55 33.89 -35.37
N GLU A 8 -2.30 34.94 -34.59
CA GLU A 8 -2.18 34.81 -33.13
C GLU A 8 -3.52 34.77 -32.40
N ALA A 9 -4.57 35.40 -32.93
CA ALA A 9 -5.90 35.41 -32.31
C ALA A 9 -6.58 34.01 -32.30
N LEU A 10 -6.30 33.18 -33.31
CA LEU A 10 -6.86 31.83 -33.42
C LEU A 10 -6.16 30.79 -32.53
N LEU A 11 -4.89 31.03 -32.15
CA LEU A 11 -4.15 30.17 -31.23
C LEU A 11 -4.46 30.49 -29.76
N GLY A 12 -4.74 31.75 -29.42
CA GLY A 12 -5.13 32.14 -28.06
C GLY A 12 -6.48 31.56 -27.59
N ASP A 13 -7.44 31.41 -28.51
CA ASP A 13 -8.79 30.96 -28.17
C ASP A 13 -8.93 29.42 -28.12
N LEU A 14 -8.09 28.70 -28.87
CA LEU A 14 -7.99 27.23 -28.79
C LEU A 14 -7.30 26.74 -27.52
N PHE A 15 -6.32 27.50 -27.01
CA PHE A 15 -5.66 27.19 -25.74
C PHE A 15 -6.51 27.53 -24.51
N SER A 16 -7.30 28.61 -24.56
CA SER A 16 -8.20 28.98 -23.45
C SER A 16 -9.37 28.00 -23.29
N LYS A 17 -9.95 27.53 -24.41
CA LYS A 17 -11.07 26.56 -24.38
C LYS A 17 -10.66 25.16 -23.88
N ASN A 18 -9.40 24.75 -24.05
CA ASN A 18 -8.90 23.45 -23.57
C ASN A 18 -8.50 23.47 -22.08
N ILE A 19 -8.14 24.62 -21.52
CA ILE A 19 -7.81 24.76 -20.08
C ILE A 19 -9.08 24.82 -19.23
N THR A 20 -10.20 25.34 -19.77
CA THR A 20 -11.46 25.42 -19.02
C THR A 20 -12.30 24.14 -19.11
N ARG A 21 -12.13 23.31 -20.16
CA ARG A 21 -12.89 22.05 -20.31
C ARG A 21 -12.34 20.88 -19.48
N SER A 22 -11.10 20.96 -19.02
CA SER A 22 -10.45 19.92 -18.20
C SER A 22 -10.65 20.09 -16.69
N LYS A 23 -11.22 21.22 -16.23
CA LYS A 23 -11.44 21.48 -14.80
C LYS A 23 -12.81 21.07 -14.24
N THR A 24 -13.73 20.56 -15.06
CA THR A 24 -15.11 20.27 -14.62
C THR A 24 -15.57 18.82 -14.79
N GLN A 25 -14.68 17.90 -15.20
CA GLN A 25 -14.96 16.46 -15.23
C GLN A 25 -14.00 15.59 -14.39
N SER A 26 -13.02 16.18 -13.69
CA SER A 26 -12.00 15.45 -12.92
C SER A 26 -12.15 15.58 -11.41
N THR A 27 -13.37 15.45 -10.88
CA THR A 27 -13.55 15.42 -9.41
C THR A 27 -14.43 14.30 -8.87
N ASN A 28 -15.10 13.50 -9.72
CA ASN A 28 -16.03 12.47 -9.23
C ASN A 28 -15.81 11.04 -9.77
N MET A 29 -14.76 10.79 -10.58
CA MET A 29 -14.38 9.42 -10.99
C MET A 29 -13.18 8.84 -10.21
N THR A 30 -12.56 9.58 -9.28
CA THR A 30 -11.22 9.26 -8.77
C THR A 30 -11.16 8.51 -7.44
N ASN A 31 -12.24 8.49 -6.64
CA ASN A 31 -12.16 7.98 -5.27
C ASN A 31 -12.37 6.46 -5.14
N LYS A 32 -13.26 5.86 -5.95
CA LYS A 32 -13.50 4.41 -5.96
C LYS A 32 -12.33 3.62 -6.56
N ASP A 33 -11.75 4.13 -7.65
CA ASP A 33 -10.61 3.49 -8.30
C ASP A 33 -9.33 3.62 -7.46
N GLY A 34 -9.11 4.79 -6.82
CA GLY A 34 -8.02 4.98 -5.87
C GLY A 34 -8.12 4.07 -4.64
N LEU A 35 -9.32 3.87 -4.11
CA LEU A 35 -9.56 2.95 -3.00
C LEU A 35 -9.31 1.49 -3.40
N LYS A 36 -9.76 1.07 -4.59
CA LYS A 36 -9.52 -0.27 -5.13
C LYS A 36 -8.02 -0.55 -5.29
N VAL A 37 -7.25 0.41 -5.81
CA VAL A 37 -5.79 0.30 -5.94
C VAL A 37 -5.12 0.14 -4.57
N LYS A 38 -5.55 0.92 -3.56
CA LYS A 38 -5.04 0.77 -2.18
C LYS A 38 -5.37 -0.59 -1.57
N PHE A 39 -6.56 -1.14 -1.81
CA PHE A 39 -6.90 -2.49 -1.37
C PHE A 39 -6.05 -3.58 -2.03
N MET A 40 -5.80 -3.48 -3.34
CA MET A 40 -4.90 -4.41 -4.04
C MET A 40 -3.47 -4.33 -3.50
N ALA A 41 -2.98 -3.12 -3.21
CA ALA A 41 -1.68 -2.93 -2.58
C ALA A 41 -1.62 -3.54 -1.17
N LEU A 42 -2.67 -3.35 -0.36
CA LEU A 42 -2.77 -3.94 0.98
C LEU A 42 -2.76 -5.46 0.93
N GLU A 43 -3.55 -6.06 0.04
CA GLU A 43 -3.59 -7.51 -0.16
C GLU A 43 -2.20 -8.05 -0.54
N LYS A 44 -1.51 -7.39 -1.47
CA LYS A 44 -0.14 -7.74 -1.86
C LYS A 44 0.81 -7.69 -0.68
N LEU A 45 0.77 -6.62 0.13
CA LEU A 45 1.63 -6.47 1.30
C LEU A 45 1.36 -7.54 2.37
N LYS A 46 0.10 -7.86 2.64
CA LYS A 46 -0.28 -8.93 3.59
C LYS A 46 0.21 -10.30 3.13
N LYS A 47 0.09 -10.62 1.84
CA LYS A 47 0.65 -11.86 1.26
C LYS A 47 2.17 -11.91 1.42
N GLN A 48 2.86 -10.80 1.15
CA GLN A 48 4.31 -10.70 1.34
C GLN A 48 4.72 -10.84 2.80
N GLU A 49 3.98 -10.24 3.74
CA GLU A 49 4.21 -10.38 5.18
C GLU A 49 4.13 -11.84 5.60
N LEU A 50 3.06 -12.53 5.20
CA LEU A 50 2.82 -13.93 5.54
C LEU A 50 3.94 -14.83 4.98
N ALA A 51 4.33 -14.64 3.73
CA ALA A 51 5.43 -15.39 3.12
C ALA A 51 6.74 -15.18 3.91
N LYS A 52 7.09 -13.94 4.24
CA LYS A 52 8.31 -13.63 5.00
C LYS A 52 8.26 -14.14 6.44
N TRP A 53 7.07 -14.18 7.03
CA TRP A 53 6.87 -14.77 8.34
C TRP A 53 7.13 -16.29 8.30
N TRP A 54 6.61 -16.99 7.29
CA TRP A 54 6.85 -18.42 7.09
C TRP A 54 8.31 -18.76 6.84
N ASP A 55 9.05 -17.94 6.09
CA ASP A 55 10.50 -18.11 5.90
C ASP A 55 11.23 -18.22 7.26
N GLY A 56 10.94 -17.28 8.17
CA GLY A 56 11.54 -17.25 9.50
C GLY A 56 11.02 -18.34 10.45
N ALA A 57 9.71 -18.61 10.44
CA ALA A 57 9.09 -19.62 11.29
C ALA A 57 9.58 -21.03 10.95
N THR A 58 9.72 -21.33 9.66
CA THR A 58 10.23 -22.62 9.18
C THR A 58 11.66 -22.85 9.64
N LEU A 59 12.54 -21.85 9.48
CA LEU A 59 13.93 -21.94 9.94
C LEU A 59 14.04 -22.14 11.45
N LYS A 60 13.23 -21.44 12.25
CA LYS A 60 13.16 -21.68 13.70
C LYS A 60 12.80 -23.12 14.04
N LYS A 61 11.78 -23.68 13.35
CA LYS A 61 11.36 -25.07 13.55
C LYS A 61 12.48 -26.05 13.22
N TYR A 62 13.29 -25.78 12.20
CA TYR A 62 14.48 -26.58 11.91
C TYR A 62 15.50 -26.53 13.06
N MET A 63 15.76 -25.34 13.62
CA MET A 63 16.67 -25.17 14.77
C MET A 63 16.17 -25.90 16.02
N GLU A 64 14.88 -25.79 16.35
CA GLU A 64 14.24 -26.47 17.49
C GLU A 64 14.40 -28.01 17.40
N ASN A 65 14.33 -28.54 16.18
CA ASN A 65 14.51 -29.98 15.92
C ASN A 65 15.96 -30.40 15.70
N LYS A 66 16.94 -29.51 15.91
CA LYS A 66 18.37 -29.74 15.64
C LYS A 66 18.63 -30.29 14.22
N ARG A 67 17.94 -29.73 13.22
CA ARG A 67 18.06 -30.14 11.81
C ARG A 67 18.53 -28.97 10.95
N ILE A 68 19.44 -29.27 10.02
CA ILE A 68 19.89 -28.32 9.00
C ILE A 68 19.19 -28.60 7.67
N PRO A 69 18.47 -27.62 7.08
CA PRO A 69 17.86 -27.74 5.75
C PRO A 69 18.90 -28.08 4.70
N ARG A 70 18.55 -28.90 3.71
CA ARG A 70 19.48 -29.36 2.66
C ARG A 70 20.24 -28.22 1.98
N GLY A 71 19.55 -27.13 1.63
CA GLY A 71 20.16 -25.97 0.97
C GLY A 71 21.06 -25.09 1.87
N LEU A 72 21.18 -25.41 3.16
CA LEU A 72 22.05 -24.70 4.11
C LEU A 72 23.12 -25.60 4.72
N ARG A 73 23.24 -26.85 4.26
CA ARG A 73 24.31 -27.75 4.71
C ARG A 73 25.61 -27.37 4.03
N ILE A 74 26.63 -27.13 4.83
CA ILE A 74 27.99 -26.93 4.34
C ILE A 74 28.63 -28.30 4.17
N LEU A 75 29.07 -28.62 2.95
CA LEU A 75 29.76 -29.87 2.62
C LEU A 75 31.16 -29.51 2.13
N ILE A 76 32.01 -29.09 3.07
CA ILE A 76 33.42 -28.80 2.81
C ILE A 76 34.22 -29.83 3.58
N PHE A 77 35.13 -30.52 2.91
CA PHE A 77 36.01 -31.48 3.54
C PHE A 77 37.44 -30.93 3.51
N PRO A 78 38.19 -31.07 4.61
CA PRO A 78 39.57 -30.68 4.62
C PRO A 78 40.40 -31.66 3.76
N ASN A 79 41.40 -31.13 3.05
CA ASN A 79 42.27 -31.91 2.17
C ASN A 79 43.58 -32.24 2.91
N PHE A 80 43.52 -33.17 3.87
CA PHE A 80 44.70 -33.71 4.55
C PHE A 80 44.81 -35.21 4.24
N GLU A 81 46.04 -35.72 4.13
CA GLU A 81 46.30 -37.12 3.76
C GLU A 81 45.87 -38.12 4.85
N ASP A 82 45.98 -37.74 6.14
CA ASP A 82 45.61 -38.57 7.28
C ASP A 82 44.63 -37.83 8.20
N LEU A 83 43.33 -37.89 7.88
CA LEU A 83 42.29 -37.41 8.79
C LEU A 83 41.89 -38.51 9.78
N GLU A 84 42.26 -38.30 11.04
CA GLU A 84 41.69 -39.08 12.14
C GLU A 84 40.18 -38.84 12.26
N ALA A 85 39.45 -39.85 12.71
CA ALA A 85 37.99 -39.79 12.84
C ALA A 85 37.53 -38.66 13.77
N ASP A 86 38.29 -38.42 14.85
CA ASP A 86 37.99 -37.38 15.84
C ASP A 86 38.07 -35.98 15.22
N LEU A 87 39.09 -35.72 14.39
CA LEU A 87 39.24 -34.46 13.66
C LEU A 87 38.09 -34.22 12.68
N LEU A 88 37.64 -35.29 11.98
CA LEU A 88 36.52 -35.19 11.05
C LEU A 88 35.21 -34.86 11.78
N GLN A 89 35.01 -35.42 12.97
CA GLN A 89 33.86 -35.12 13.82
C GLN A 89 33.87 -33.65 14.29
N GLU A 90 35.00 -33.17 14.83
CA GLU A 90 35.14 -31.76 15.24
C GLU A 90 34.91 -30.80 14.07
N TRP A 91 35.40 -31.17 12.89
CA TRP A 91 35.18 -30.41 11.67
C TRP A 91 33.69 -30.32 11.31
N GLU A 92 32.97 -31.46 11.30
CA GLU A 92 31.54 -31.50 11.03
C GLU A 92 30.73 -30.69 12.05
N GLU A 93 31.08 -30.77 13.33
CA GLU A 93 30.46 -29.98 14.40
C GLU A 93 30.65 -28.47 14.17
N GLY A 94 31.84 -28.04 13.76
CA GLY A 94 32.12 -26.64 13.38
C GLY A 94 31.28 -26.17 12.19
N LEU A 95 31.13 -27.02 11.16
CA LEU A 95 30.28 -26.73 10.00
C LEU A 95 28.79 -26.66 10.38
N HIS A 96 28.34 -27.52 11.28
CA HIS A 96 27.00 -27.48 11.82
C HIS A 96 26.74 -26.19 12.60
N GLU A 97 27.67 -25.77 13.47
CA GLU A 97 27.56 -24.52 14.21
C GLU A 97 27.47 -23.30 13.26
N ALA A 98 28.31 -23.27 12.23
CA ALA A 98 28.26 -22.25 11.19
C ALA A 98 26.90 -22.23 10.46
N SER A 99 26.35 -23.41 10.15
CA SER A 99 25.02 -23.55 9.54
C SER A 99 23.92 -22.98 10.44
N TYR A 100 23.95 -23.25 11.74
CA TYR A 100 23.01 -22.66 12.70
C TYR A 100 23.17 -21.14 12.84
N LYS A 101 24.40 -20.62 12.83
CA LYS A 101 24.66 -19.17 12.82
C LYS A 101 24.03 -18.52 11.59
N MET A 102 24.20 -19.11 10.40
CA MET A 102 23.57 -18.64 9.17
C MET A 102 22.04 -18.67 9.26
N MET A 103 21.45 -19.75 9.78
CA MET A 103 20.00 -19.83 10.00
C MET A 103 19.50 -18.71 10.92
N ASN A 104 20.22 -18.41 12.00
CA ASN A 104 19.84 -17.35 12.93
C ASN A 104 19.90 -15.95 12.29
N ILE A 105 20.90 -15.71 11.44
CA ILE A 105 20.99 -14.49 10.61
C ILE A 105 19.75 -14.35 9.72
N LEU A 106 19.37 -15.43 9.03
CA LEU A 106 18.19 -15.45 8.16
C LEU A 106 16.87 -15.24 8.91
N VAL A 107 16.72 -15.85 10.10
CA VAL A 107 15.58 -15.63 10.98
C VAL A 107 15.50 -14.15 11.41
N THR A 108 16.62 -13.56 11.80
CA THR A 108 16.71 -12.16 12.21
C THR A 108 16.37 -11.22 11.05
N ASN A 109 16.88 -11.48 9.85
CA ASN A 109 16.54 -10.74 8.65
C ASN A 109 15.03 -10.84 8.34
N SER A 110 14.45 -12.04 8.44
CA SER A 110 13.02 -12.26 8.21
C SER A 110 12.16 -11.48 9.21
N LYS A 111 12.50 -11.50 10.51
CA LYS A 111 11.84 -10.68 11.54
C LYS A 111 11.89 -9.18 11.20
N ARG A 112 13.06 -8.68 10.77
CA ARG A 112 13.22 -7.27 10.37
C ARG A 112 12.33 -6.91 9.18
N LYS A 113 12.26 -7.76 8.16
CA LYS A 113 11.40 -7.56 6.99
C LYS A 113 9.91 -7.59 7.36
N VAL A 114 9.49 -8.55 8.18
CA VAL A 114 8.11 -8.63 8.70
C VAL A 114 7.75 -7.36 9.47
N LYS A 115 8.65 -6.85 10.32
CA LYS A 115 8.41 -5.59 11.05
C LYS A 115 8.15 -4.41 10.10
N LYS A 116 9.01 -4.23 9.08
CA LYS A 116 8.83 -3.17 8.07
C LYS A 116 7.53 -3.32 7.29
N LEU A 117 7.18 -4.54 6.90
CA LEU A 117 5.92 -4.82 6.19
C LEU A 117 4.71 -4.50 7.07
N ARG A 118 4.76 -4.80 8.37
CA ARG A 118 3.69 -4.42 9.31
C ARG A 118 3.53 -2.93 9.47
N GLU A 119 4.64 -2.19 9.55
CA GLU A 119 4.61 -0.72 9.60
C GLU A 119 3.94 -0.13 8.35
N GLU A 120 4.30 -0.65 7.17
CA GLU A 120 3.71 -0.27 5.89
C GLU A 120 2.22 -0.60 5.80
N ILE A 121 1.85 -1.82 6.20
CA ILE A 121 0.47 -2.29 6.27
C ILE A 121 -0.36 -1.39 7.17
N ASN A 122 0.12 -1.11 8.39
CA ASN A 122 -0.58 -0.27 9.36
C ASN A 122 -0.78 1.15 8.82
N ARG A 123 0.20 1.70 8.09
CA ARG A 123 0.06 3.00 7.44
C ARG A 123 -1.03 2.98 6.37
N LEU A 124 -1.00 1.98 5.49
CA LEU A 124 -1.99 1.85 4.42
C LEU A 124 -3.41 1.58 4.94
N GLU A 125 -3.55 0.80 6.02
CA GLU A 125 -4.83 0.58 6.71
C GLU A 125 -5.40 1.86 7.29
N LYS A 126 -4.56 2.73 7.88
CA LYS A 126 -4.98 4.07 8.35
C LYS A 126 -5.47 4.94 7.19
N GLU A 127 -4.71 5.02 6.10
CA GLU A 127 -5.10 5.78 4.91
C GLU A 127 -6.45 5.30 4.34
N ILE A 128 -6.66 3.98 4.25
CA ILE A 128 -7.92 3.40 3.78
C ILE A 128 -9.08 3.78 4.73
N LYS A 129 -8.85 3.74 6.05
CA LYS A 129 -9.85 4.11 7.05
C LYS A 129 -10.25 5.58 6.95
N GLU A 130 -9.28 6.47 6.78
CA GLU A 130 -9.50 7.92 6.61
C GLU A 130 -10.31 8.21 5.34
N LEU A 131 -9.96 7.58 4.22
CA LEU A 131 -10.70 7.71 2.97
C LEU A 131 -12.14 7.22 3.09
N ASN A 132 -12.37 6.09 3.76
CA ASN A 132 -13.72 5.58 4.01
C ASN A 132 -14.54 6.52 4.89
N LEU A 133 -13.94 7.12 5.93
CA LEU A 133 -14.60 8.10 6.78
C LEU A 133 -14.98 9.36 5.99
N MET A 134 -14.06 9.89 5.18
CA MET A 134 -14.31 11.06 4.32
C MET A 134 -15.42 10.78 3.30
N ALA A 135 -15.46 9.59 2.72
CA ALA A 135 -16.52 9.21 1.79
C ALA A 135 -17.90 9.15 2.48
N ALA A 136 -17.95 8.65 3.73
CA ALA A 136 -19.18 8.61 4.51
C ALA A 136 -19.66 10.01 4.93
N THR A 137 -18.76 10.88 5.40
CA THR A 137 -19.10 12.26 5.80
C THR A 137 -19.54 13.11 4.61
N GLN A 138 -18.88 12.96 3.45
CA GLN A 138 -19.30 13.64 2.22
C GLN A 138 -20.72 13.26 1.83
N LYS A 139 -21.07 11.97 1.90
CA LYS A 139 -22.43 11.52 1.60
C LYS A 139 -23.46 12.15 2.53
N SER A 140 -23.18 12.23 3.82
CA SER A 140 -24.06 12.88 4.81
C SER A 140 -24.21 14.39 4.54
N TYR A 141 -23.14 15.07 4.15
CA TYR A 141 -23.17 16.49 3.81
C TYR A 141 -24.08 16.79 2.61
N GLU A 142 -24.01 15.97 1.54
CA GLU A 142 -24.88 16.14 0.38
C GLU A 142 -26.37 15.93 0.71
N ILE A 143 -26.69 15.00 1.61
CA ILE A 143 -28.05 14.78 2.10
C ILE A 143 -28.55 16.03 2.82
N LEU A 144 -27.77 16.52 3.79
CA LEU A 144 -28.12 17.72 4.56
C LEU A 144 -28.29 18.95 3.66
N LYS A 145 -27.41 19.11 2.67
CA LYS A 145 -27.48 20.21 1.70
C LYS A 145 -28.78 20.17 0.89
N LYS A 146 -29.22 18.97 0.49
CA LYS A 146 -30.49 18.78 -0.22
C LYS A 146 -31.69 19.11 0.67
N GLU A 147 -31.68 18.64 1.91
CA GLU A 147 -32.74 18.94 2.90
C GLU A 147 -32.85 20.44 3.17
N LEU A 148 -31.72 21.12 3.38
CA LEU A 148 -31.70 22.58 3.55
C LEU A 148 -32.26 23.32 2.33
N SER A 149 -31.94 22.87 1.12
CA SER A 149 -32.50 23.46 -0.11
C SER A 149 -34.01 23.29 -0.18
N CYS A 150 -34.54 22.11 0.16
CA CYS A 150 -35.98 21.87 0.20
C CYS A 150 -36.67 22.78 1.23
N TYR A 151 -36.08 22.91 2.42
CA TYR A 151 -36.62 23.76 3.47
C TYR A 151 -36.60 25.25 3.10
N GLN A 152 -35.54 25.71 2.42
CA GLN A 152 -35.47 27.07 1.90
C GLN A 152 -36.54 27.37 0.85
N LEU A 153 -36.86 26.41 -0.03
CA LEU A 153 -37.96 26.54 -0.99
C LEU A 153 -39.30 26.63 -0.26
N TYR A 154 -39.55 25.71 0.68
CA TYR A 154 -40.77 25.74 1.51
C TYR A 154 -40.97 27.08 2.23
N LEU A 155 -39.91 27.64 2.83
CA LEU A 155 -39.97 28.95 3.49
C LEU A 155 -40.23 30.10 2.52
N LYS A 156 -39.75 30.01 1.28
CA LYS A 156 -40.04 31.01 0.24
C LYS A 156 -41.51 30.95 -0.15
N ASP A 157 -42.01 29.74 -0.45
CA ASP A 157 -43.39 29.53 -0.88
C ASP A 157 -44.39 30.07 0.16
N LYS A 158 -44.19 29.73 1.44
CA LYS A 158 -45.01 30.22 2.56
C LYS A 158 -45.02 31.75 2.68
N LYS A 159 -43.88 32.42 2.48
CA LYS A 159 -43.80 33.89 2.52
C LYS A 159 -44.52 34.55 1.33
N THR A 160 -44.54 33.91 0.18
CA THR A 160 -45.31 34.37 -0.99
C THR A 160 -46.81 34.25 -0.77
N GLU A 161 -47.28 33.16 -0.14
CA GLU A 161 -48.69 32.95 0.21
C GLU A 161 -49.20 33.99 1.23
N GLU A 162 -48.40 34.31 2.26
CA GLU A 162 -48.72 35.32 3.27
C GLU A 162 -48.80 36.75 2.69
N ASN A 163 -48.04 37.06 1.64
CA ASN A 163 -48.05 38.36 0.96
C ASN A 163 -49.17 38.52 -0.07
N GLN A 164 -49.82 37.44 -0.52
CA GLN A 164 -50.95 37.48 -1.46
C GLN A 164 -52.31 37.56 -0.76
N SER A 165 -52.36 37.30 0.56
CA SER A 165 -53.59 37.35 1.38
C SER A 165 -53.78 38.66 2.15
N ARG A 166 -53.00 39.71 1.83
CA ARG A 166 -53.10 41.08 2.36
C ARG A 166 -53.38 42.05 1.22
#